data_AF-A0A7S4HTW2-F1
#
_entry.id   AF-A0A7S4HTW2-F1
#
_cell.length_a   1.000
_cell.length_b   1.000
_cell.length_c   1.000
_cell.angle_alpha   90.00
_cell.angle_beta   90.00
_cell.angle_gamma   90.00
#
_symmetry.space_group_name_H-M   'P 1'
#
loop_
_entity.id
_entity.type
_entity.pdbx_description
1 polymer ?
#
loop_
_entity_poly.entity_id
_entity_poly.type
_entity_poly.pdbx_seq_one_letter_code
_entity_poly.pdbx_strand_id
1 'polypeptide(L)'
;NPFARQFLLGWISVLDSVPQIEMLPYLPEFLDGLFNMVSDEKPKINTAAKNTLNAFLQEIKANPSNADIRSLVTIVIPRCTSEGEIETNLIALTWLHCIVRISVKRDMLIPFVHSILGAVLPSVANDTDEIKELAIKTNTLLEKLINVTDQEIMFDELLQQISFQVCSKFVHTRLAALRWAFLLYDKYPQSLVDNLENLFAITLTDTSSEVLTLCLDLMARIGQNEEYFLKLMECI
;
A
#
# COMPACT_ATOMS: atom_id res chain seq x y z
N ASN A 1 -2.59 -11.90 -29.02
CA ASN A 1 -2.31 -11.38 -30.38
C ASN A 1 -1.59 -10.04 -30.27
N PRO A 2 -0.31 -9.95 -30.64
CA PRO A 2 0.47 -8.72 -30.52
C PRO A 2 -0.03 -7.54 -31.37
N PHE A 3 -0.61 -7.80 -32.53
CA PHE A 3 -1.18 -6.74 -33.38
C PHE A 3 -2.39 -6.11 -32.71
N ALA A 4 -3.24 -6.91 -32.06
CA ALA A 4 -4.37 -6.39 -31.30
C ALA A 4 -3.91 -5.49 -30.14
N ARG A 5 -2.85 -5.86 -29.41
CA ARG A 5 -2.30 -5.04 -28.32
C ARG A 5 -1.69 -3.73 -28.82
N GLN A 6 -0.92 -3.76 -29.92
CA GLN A 6 -0.39 -2.54 -30.55
C GLN A 6 -1.50 -1.63 -31.06
N PHE A 7 -2.53 -2.20 -31.68
CA PHE A 7 -3.70 -1.46 -32.15
C PHE A 7 -4.44 -0.80 -30.99
N LEU A 8 -4.68 -1.53 -29.89
CA LEU A 8 -5.31 -0.98 -28.68
C LEU A 8 -4.51 0.19 -28.08
N LEU A 9 -3.19 0.04 -27.91
CA LEU A 9 -2.33 1.13 -27.43
C LEU A 9 -2.37 2.35 -28.36
N GLY A 10 -2.42 2.13 -29.67
CA GLY A 10 -2.58 3.18 -30.67
C GLY A 10 -3.90 3.94 -30.49
N TRP A 11 -5.02 3.23 -30.33
CA TRP A 11 -6.33 3.87 -30.12
C TRP A 11 -6.42 4.59 -28.79
N ILE A 12 -5.90 4.01 -27.71
CA ILE A 12 -5.84 4.67 -26.41
C ILE A 12 -5.08 5.99 -26.56
N SER A 13 -3.88 5.97 -27.18
CA SER A 13 -3.09 7.18 -27.39
C SER A 13 -3.78 8.22 -28.29
N VAL A 14 -4.53 7.79 -29.31
CA VAL A 14 -5.27 8.72 -30.18
C VAL A 14 -6.43 9.34 -29.42
N LEU A 15 -7.24 8.54 -28.72
CA LEU A 15 -8.39 9.04 -27.96
C LEU A 15 -7.97 10.00 -26.86
N ASP A 16 -6.89 9.69 -26.16
CA ASP A 16 -6.30 10.50 -25.10
C ASP A 16 -5.75 11.84 -25.61
N SER A 17 -5.31 11.88 -26.88
CA SER A 17 -4.85 13.12 -27.51
C SER A 17 -5.96 14.09 -27.93
N VAL A 18 -7.23 13.65 -27.92
CA VAL A 18 -8.37 14.47 -28.33
C VAL A 18 -8.87 15.29 -27.13
N PRO A 19 -8.74 16.63 -27.13
CA PRO A 19 -9.04 17.46 -25.94
C PRO A 19 -10.49 17.38 -25.45
N GLN A 20 -11.42 16.94 -26.30
CA GLN A 20 -12.84 16.80 -25.97
C GLN A 20 -13.19 15.45 -25.34
N ILE A 21 -12.27 14.48 -25.35
CA ILE A 21 -12.51 13.14 -24.82
C ILE A 21 -11.84 13.02 -23.47
N GLU A 22 -12.64 12.91 -22.40
CA GLU A 22 -12.13 12.60 -21.07
C GLU A 22 -11.96 11.08 -20.92
N MET A 23 -10.71 10.61 -20.95
CA MET A 23 -10.39 9.17 -20.85
C MET A 23 -10.31 8.67 -19.40
N LEU A 24 -9.99 9.55 -18.44
CA LEU A 24 -9.81 9.17 -17.03
C LEU A 24 -11.01 8.44 -16.39
N PRO A 25 -12.28 8.80 -16.67
CA PRO A 25 -13.44 8.05 -16.15
C PRO A 25 -13.50 6.60 -16.65
N TYR A 26 -12.94 6.31 -17.82
CA TYR A 26 -12.96 4.98 -18.44
C TYR A 26 -11.69 4.17 -18.17
N LEU A 27 -10.66 4.79 -17.60
CA LEU A 27 -9.37 4.16 -17.34
C LEU A 27 -9.45 2.83 -16.57
N PRO A 28 -10.32 2.65 -15.55
CA PRO A 28 -10.43 1.37 -14.85
C PRO A 28 -10.73 0.18 -15.78
N GLU A 29 -11.46 0.39 -16.88
CA GLU A 29 -11.87 -0.67 -17.82
C GLU A 29 -10.69 -1.31 -18.57
N PHE A 30 -9.56 -0.61 -18.69
CA PHE A 30 -8.42 -1.07 -19.47
C PHE A 30 -7.06 -0.94 -18.77
N LEU A 31 -7.02 -0.35 -17.56
CA LEU A 31 -5.78 -0.16 -16.81
C LEU A 31 -5.05 -1.49 -16.54
N ASP A 32 -5.78 -2.53 -16.14
CA ASP A 32 -5.18 -3.86 -15.91
C ASP A 32 -4.56 -4.43 -17.19
N GLY A 33 -5.20 -4.20 -18.34
CA GLY A 33 -4.68 -4.54 -19.66
C GLY A 33 -3.36 -3.83 -19.96
N LEU A 34 -3.22 -2.56 -19.57
CA LEU A 34 -1.95 -1.82 -19.72
C LEU A 34 -0.84 -2.39 -18.83
N PHE A 35 -1.14 -2.75 -17.58
CA PHE A 35 -0.16 -3.43 -16.70
C PHE A 35 0.28 -4.77 -17.29
N ASN A 36 -0.64 -5.59 -17.81
CA ASN A 36 -0.28 -6.83 -18.49
C ASN A 36 0.63 -6.61 -19.71
N MET A 37 0.50 -5.46 -20.38
CA MET A 37 1.36 -5.09 -21.53
C MET A 37 2.75 -4.59 -21.11
N VAL A 38 2.97 -4.23 -19.85
CA VAL A 38 4.32 -3.97 -19.33
C VAL A 38 5.16 -5.23 -19.43
N SER A 39 4.65 -6.40 -19.04
CA SER A 39 5.40 -7.66 -19.11
C SER A 39 5.41 -8.31 -20.52
N ASP A 40 5.09 -7.57 -21.59
CA ASP A 40 5.06 -8.11 -22.96
C ASP A 40 6.46 -8.45 -23.49
N GLU A 41 6.62 -9.65 -24.06
CA GLU A 41 7.86 -10.11 -24.70
C GLU A 41 8.37 -9.17 -25.80
N LYS A 42 7.49 -8.38 -26.42
CA LYS A 42 7.87 -7.41 -27.46
C LYS A 42 8.24 -6.07 -26.84
N PRO A 43 9.51 -5.62 -26.93
CA PRO A 43 9.97 -4.40 -26.29
C PRO A 43 9.20 -3.14 -26.70
N LYS A 44 8.73 -3.09 -27.96
CA LYS A 44 7.91 -1.99 -28.46
C LYS A 44 6.56 -1.87 -27.75
N ILE A 45 5.93 -3.00 -27.41
CA ILE A 45 4.63 -3.01 -26.72
C ILE A 45 4.84 -2.62 -25.26
N ASN A 46 5.82 -3.24 -24.60
CA ASN A 46 6.25 -2.89 -23.24
C ASN A 46 6.52 -1.38 -23.12
N THR A 47 7.34 -0.81 -24.01
CA THR A 47 7.68 0.63 -23.97
C THR A 47 6.45 1.51 -24.19
N ALA A 48 5.60 1.17 -25.15
CA ALA A 48 4.38 1.92 -25.41
C ALA A 48 3.42 1.88 -24.22
N ALA A 49 3.22 0.71 -23.59
CA ALA A 49 2.38 0.57 -22.40
C ALA A 49 2.88 1.43 -21.23
N LYS A 50 4.20 1.44 -20.97
CA LYS A 50 4.80 2.30 -19.93
C LYS A 50 4.58 3.78 -20.18
N ASN A 51 4.75 4.21 -21.44
CA ASN A 51 4.55 5.60 -21.81
C ASN A 51 3.08 6.01 -21.62
N THR A 52 2.14 5.15 -22.04
CA THR A 52 0.70 5.35 -21.82
C THR A 52 0.35 5.40 -20.33
N LEU A 53 0.87 4.46 -19.51
CA LEU A 53 0.69 4.49 -18.06
C LEU A 53 1.26 5.77 -17.44
N ASN A 54 2.43 6.22 -17.87
CA ASN A 54 2.99 7.47 -17.34
C ASN A 54 2.14 8.69 -17.74
N ALA A 55 1.63 8.75 -18.97
CA ALA A 55 0.77 9.83 -19.43
C ALA A 55 -0.50 9.95 -18.56
N PHE A 56 -1.25 8.86 -18.39
CA PHE A 56 -2.43 8.84 -17.52
C PHE A 56 -2.11 9.22 -16.07
N LEU A 57 -0.96 8.77 -15.55
CA LEU A 57 -0.56 9.16 -14.19
C LEU A 57 -0.28 10.66 -14.07
N GLN A 58 0.27 11.31 -15.10
CA GLN A 58 0.43 12.77 -15.09
C GLN A 58 -0.93 13.49 -15.19
N GLU A 59 -1.87 12.97 -15.96
CA GLU A 59 -3.22 13.54 -16.05
C GLU A 59 -3.99 13.44 -14.74
N ILE A 60 -3.92 12.29 -14.06
CA ILE A 60 -4.51 12.11 -12.72
C ILE A 60 -3.89 13.09 -11.72
N LYS A 61 -2.58 13.35 -11.80
CA LYS A 61 -1.92 14.36 -10.94
C LYS A 61 -2.44 15.76 -11.21
N ALA A 62 -2.70 16.09 -12.47
CA ALA A 62 -3.20 17.41 -12.86
C ALA A 62 -4.67 17.59 -12.48
N ASN A 63 -5.52 16.60 -12.75
CA ASN A 63 -6.96 16.67 -12.60
C ASN A 63 -7.52 15.45 -11.83
N PRO A 64 -7.19 15.30 -10.53
CA PRO A 64 -7.56 14.11 -9.76
C PRO A 64 -9.08 13.93 -9.57
N SER A 65 -9.88 14.99 -9.76
CA SER A 65 -11.34 14.92 -9.71
C SER A 65 -11.97 14.15 -10.85
N ASN A 66 -11.26 13.99 -11.97
CA ASN A 66 -11.80 13.37 -13.19
C ASN A 66 -11.51 11.86 -13.25
N ALA A 67 -10.80 11.33 -12.25
CA ALA A 67 -10.43 9.92 -12.16
C ALA A 67 -11.22 9.21 -11.06
N ASP A 68 -11.69 8.00 -11.34
CA ASP A 68 -12.26 7.13 -10.31
C ASP A 68 -11.13 6.48 -9.48
N ILE A 69 -10.62 7.24 -8.51
CA ILE A 69 -9.51 6.81 -7.64
C ILE A 69 -9.83 5.49 -6.92
N ARG A 70 -11.09 5.21 -6.57
CA ARG A 70 -11.45 3.98 -5.85
C ARG A 70 -11.29 2.77 -6.78
N SER A 71 -11.79 2.85 -8.00
CA SER A 71 -11.63 1.78 -8.98
C SER A 71 -10.17 1.61 -9.42
N LEU A 72 -9.41 2.71 -9.50
CA LEU A 72 -7.98 2.63 -9.84
C LEU A 72 -7.17 1.96 -8.74
N VAL A 73 -7.41 2.28 -7.46
CA VAL A 73 -6.61 1.71 -6.36
C VAL A 73 -6.83 0.19 -6.23
N THR A 74 -8.05 -0.30 -6.45
CA THR A 74 -8.33 -1.75 -6.39
C THR A 74 -7.63 -2.54 -7.49
N ILE A 75 -7.39 -1.94 -8.65
CA ILE A 75 -6.63 -2.54 -9.75
C ILE A 75 -5.11 -2.46 -9.48
N VAL A 76 -4.63 -1.35 -8.94
CA VAL A 76 -3.19 -1.10 -8.75
C VAL A 76 -2.59 -1.91 -7.59
N ILE A 77 -3.31 -2.10 -6.48
CA ILE A 77 -2.83 -2.83 -5.30
C ILE A 77 -2.26 -4.22 -5.64
N PRO A 78 -2.99 -5.14 -6.31
CA PRO A 78 -2.48 -6.48 -6.60
C PRO A 78 -1.26 -6.48 -7.54
N ARG A 79 -1.10 -5.41 -8.34
CA ARG A 79 0.02 -5.23 -9.26
C ARG A 79 1.32 -4.81 -8.58
N CYS A 80 1.29 -4.40 -7.31
CA CYS A 80 2.48 -3.98 -6.57
C CYS A 80 3.34 -5.16 -6.08
N THR A 81 2.76 -6.36 -6.00
CA THR A 81 3.41 -7.57 -5.45
C THR A 81 3.29 -8.77 -6.39
N SER A 82 3.24 -8.52 -7.71
CA SER A 82 3.21 -9.57 -8.73
C SER A 82 4.55 -10.29 -8.79
N GLU A 83 4.54 -11.60 -8.53
CA GLU A 83 5.75 -12.42 -8.44
C GLU A 83 6.48 -12.46 -9.80
N GLY A 84 7.80 -12.21 -9.79
CA GLY A 84 8.63 -12.19 -11.00
C GLY A 84 8.50 -10.95 -11.88
N GLU A 85 7.58 -10.02 -11.59
CA GLU A 85 7.32 -8.83 -12.41
C GLU A 85 7.84 -7.54 -11.76
N ILE A 86 9.16 -7.43 -11.58
CA ILE A 86 9.80 -6.29 -10.88
C ILE A 86 9.40 -4.94 -11.49
N GLU A 87 9.36 -4.86 -12.81
CA GLU A 87 9.02 -3.62 -13.52
C GLU A 87 7.55 -3.22 -13.35
N THR A 88 6.63 -4.19 -13.45
CA THR A 88 5.20 -3.99 -13.16
C THR A 88 5.02 -3.51 -11.73
N ASN A 89 5.68 -4.16 -10.77
CA ASN A 89 5.62 -3.82 -9.35
C ASN A 89 6.09 -2.38 -9.09
N LEU A 90 7.20 -1.95 -9.70
CA LEU A 90 7.70 -0.59 -9.57
C LEU A 90 6.73 0.45 -10.14
N ILE A 91 6.15 0.20 -11.32
CA ILE A 91 5.17 1.11 -11.93
C ILE A 91 3.90 1.16 -11.09
N ALA A 92 3.38 0.01 -10.65
CA ALA A 92 2.19 -0.07 -9.81
C ALA A 92 2.41 0.65 -8.47
N LEU A 93 3.56 0.47 -7.82
CA LEU A 93 3.89 1.15 -6.58
C LEU A 93 4.07 2.67 -6.79
N THR A 94 4.53 3.10 -7.97
CA THR A 94 4.57 4.52 -8.36
C THR A 94 3.18 5.12 -8.51
N TRP A 95 2.26 4.38 -9.11
CA TRP A 95 0.85 4.74 -9.18
C TRP A 95 0.23 4.82 -7.79
N LEU A 96 0.43 3.79 -6.97
CA LEU A 96 -0.10 3.71 -5.61
C LEU A 96 0.41 4.86 -4.74
N HIS A 97 1.71 5.12 -4.76
CA HIS A 97 2.33 6.26 -4.08
C HIS A 97 1.68 7.58 -4.49
N CYS A 98 1.49 7.77 -5.80
CA CYS A 98 0.89 8.99 -6.32
C CYS A 98 -0.57 9.14 -5.87
N ILE A 99 -1.37 8.06 -5.96
CA ILE A 99 -2.77 8.03 -5.53
C ILE A 99 -2.89 8.35 -4.03
N VAL A 100 -2.04 7.75 -3.19
CA VAL A 100 -2.00 8.05 -1.74
C VAL A 100 -1.67 9.53 -1.51
N ARG A 101 -0.65 10.06 -2.20
CA ARG A 101 -0.22 11.45 -2.05
C ARG A 101 -1.31 12.47 -2.43
N ILE A 102 -2.03 12.25 -3.53
CA ILE A 102 -3.12 13.16 -3.96
C ILE A 102 -4.36 13.04 -3.07
N SER A 103 -4.57 11.87 -2.46
CA SER A 103 -5.77 11.56 -1.69
C SER A 103 -5.61 11.78 -0.18
N VAL A 104 -4.41 12.10 0.31
CA VAL A 104 -4.08 12.17 1.75
C VAL A 104 -4.94 13.19 2.52
N LYS A 105 -5.54 14.16 1.83
CA LYS A 105 -6.41 15.20 2.41
C LYS A 105 -7.91 14.95 2.24
N ARG A 106 -8.30 13.84 1.60
CA ARG A 106 -9.68 13.61 1.15
C ARG A 106 -10.34 12.40 1.80
N ASP A 107 -9.67 11.74 2.74
CA ASP A 107 -10.06 10.50 3.45
C ASP A 107 -10.61 9.34 2.57
N MET A 108 -10.67 9.52 1.26
CA MET A 108 -11.28 8.59 0.31
C MET A 108 -10.58 7.22 0.24
N LEU A 109 -9.35 7.15 0.74
CA LEU A 109 -8.55 5.93 0.80
C LEU A 109 -8.68 5.18 2.12
N ILE A 110 -9.33 5.74 3.15
CA ILE A 110 -9.47 5.09 4.46
C ILE A 110 -9.99 3.64 4.35
N PRO A 111 -11.03 3.34 3.54
CA PRO A 111 -11.51 1.96 3.38
C PRO A 111 -10.52 1.00 2.71
N PHE A 112 -9.43 1.51 2.13
CA PHE A 112 -8.44 0.71 1.41
C PHE A 112 -7.11 0.62 2.16
N VAL A 113 -6.91 1.34 3.27
CA VAL A 113 -5.59 1.44 3.92
C VAL A 113 -5.04 0.08 4.30
N HIS A 114 -5.86 -0.84 4.81
CA HIS A 114 -5.42 -2.20 5.13
C HIS A 114 -4.87 -2.94 3.88
N SER A 115 -5.59 -2.91 2.75
CA SER A 115 -5.13 -3.53 1.50
C SER A 115 -3.89 -2.85 0.91
N ILE A 116 -3.82 -1.52 0.97
CA ILE A 116 -2.64 -0.76 0.53
C ILE A 116 -1.45 -1.15 1.41
N LEU A 117 -1.64 -1.24 2.72
CA LEU A 117 -0.60 -1.63 3.67
C LEU A 117 -0.08 -3.05 3.39
N GLY A 118 -0.97 -3.98 3.06
CA GLY A 118 -0.63 -5.34 2.63
C GLY A 118 0.27 -5.40 1.40
N ALA A 119 0.16 -4.44 0.47
CA ALA A 119 1.03 -4.32 -0.70
C ALA A 119 2.35 -3.56 -0.41
N VAL A 120 2.30 -2.59 0.52
CA VAL A 120 3.42 -1.69 0.81
C VAL A 120 4.42 -2.30 1.80
N LEU A 121 3.97 -2.90 2.90
CA LEU A 121 4.86 -3.40 3.96
C LEU A 121 5.82 -4.51 3.51
N PRO A 122 5.42 -5.49 2.68
CA PRO A 122 6.40 -6.44 2.11
C PRO A 122 7.48 -5.73 1.29
N SER A 123 7.10 -4.64 0.61
CA SER A 123 7.97 -3.90 -0.29
C SER A 123 8.99 -2.99 0.41
N VAL A 124 8.84 -2.70 1.71
CA VAL A 124 9.82 -1.90 2.48
C VAL A 124 11.16 -2.62 2.72
N ALA A 125 11.19 -3.93 2.49
CA ALA A 125 12.39 -4.76 2.58
C ALA A 125 12.77 -5.35 1.20
N ASN A 126 12.29 -4.75 0.10
CA ASN A 126 12.59 -5.22 -1.25
C ASN A 126 14.08 -5.04 -1.59
N ASP A 127 14.64 -5.97 -2.36
CA ASP A 127 16.03 -5.93 -2.82
C ASP A 127 16.29 -4.82 -3.85
N THR A 128 15.25 -4.35 -4.54
CA THR A 128 15.33 -3.21 -5.47
C THR A 128 15.20 -1.91 -4.71
N ASP A 129 16.24 -1.07 -4.73
CA ASP A 129 16.29 0.18 -3.97
C ASP A 129 15.15 1.13 -4.33
N GLU A 130 14.79 1.24 -5.61
CA GLU A 130 13.69 2.09 -6.06
C GLU A 130 12.34 1.66 -5.48
N ILE A 131 12.07 0.34 -5.44
CA ILE A 131 10.83 -0.21 -4.86
C ILE A 131 10.82 0.03 -3.36
N LYS A 132 11.94 -0.27 -2.69
CA LYS A 132 12.10 -0.09 -1.25
C LYS A 132 11.87 1.36 -0.82
N GLU A 133 12.53 2.31 -1.48
CA GLU A 133 12.37 3.73 -1.17
C GLU A 133 10.92 4.20 -1.36
N LEU A 134 10.28 3.76 -2.43
CA LEU A 134 8.92 4.16 -2.76
C LEU A 134 7.90 3.54 -1.79
N ALA A 135 8.13 2.31 -1.36
CA ALA A 135 7.35 1.65 -0.32
C ALA A 135 7.48 2.42 1.00
N ILE A 136 8.69 2.78 1.42
CA ILE A 136 8.92 3.56 2.65
C ILE A 136 8.20 4.92 2.56
N LYS A 137 8.36 5.66 1.45
CA LYS A 137 7.69 6.96 1.24
C LYS A 137 6.17 6.82 1.28
N THR A 138 5.62 5.75 0.70
CA THR A 138 4.18 5.47 0.70
C THR A 138 3.69 5.08 2.11
N ASN A 139 4.44 4.25 2.82
CA ASN A 139 4.16 3.87 4.19
C ASN A 139 4.06 5.09 5.11
N THR A 140 5.02 6.02 5.02
CA THR A 140 4.99 7.28 5.79
C THR A 140 3.78 8.15 5.45
N LEU A 141 3.27 8.13 4.21
CA LEU A 141 2.04 8.86 3.87
C LEU A 141 0.80 8.19 4.47
N LEU A 142 0.75 6.87 4.53
CA LEU A 142 -0.35 6.11 5.14
C LEU A 142 -0.38 6.29 6.65
N GLU A 143 0.78 6.26 7.32
CA GLU A 143 0.90 6.56 8.76
C GLU A 143 0.34 7.96 9.05
N LYS A 144 0.72 8.96 8.24
CA LYS A 144 0.18 10.33 8.35
C LYS A 144 -1.33 10.37 8.13
N LEU A 145 -1.84 9.70 7.11
CA LEU A 145 -3.27 9.64 6.81
C LEU A 145 -4.06 9.10 8.01
N ILE A 146 -3.65 7.95 8.56
CA ILE A 146 -4.32 7.33 9.70
C ILE A 146 -4.17 8.15 10.98
N ASN A 147 -3.03 8.82 11.17
CA ASN A 147 -2.83 9.66 12.34
C ASN A 147 -3.74 10.91 12.37
N VAL A 148 -4.06 11.48 11.20
CA VAL A 148 -4.83 12.75 11.11
C VAL A 148 -6.31 12.57 10.79
N THR A 149 -6.74 11.41 10.28
CA THR A 149 -8.13 11.20 9.91
C THR A 149 -9.02 11.10 11.14
N ASP A 150 -10.25 11.63 11.08
CA ASP A 150 -11.28 11.39 12.10
C ASP A 150 -12.29 10.33 11.64
N GLN A 151 -12.12 9.78 10.43
CA GLN A 151 -13.01 8.74 9.91
C GLN A 151 -12.80 7.41 10.63
N GLU A 152 -13.89 6.66 10.76
CA GLU A 152 -13.84 5.28 11.21
C GLU A 152 -13.00 4.45 10.23
N ILE A 153 -12.02 3.75 10.78
CA ILE A 153 -11.13 2.89 10.02
C ILE A 153 -11.60 1.43 10.11
N MET A 154 -11.22 0.64 9.12
CA MET A 154 -11.35 -0.82 9.14
C MET A 154 -10.29 -1.41 10.08
N PHE A 155 -10.50 -1.26 11.40
CA PHE A 155 -9.52 -1.56 12.44
C PHE A 155 -9.10 -3.03 12.42
N ASP A 156 -10.06 -3.95 12.36
CA ASP A 156 -9.79 -5.39 12.41
C ASP A 156 -8.99 -5.86 11.20
N GLU A 157 -9.34 -5.40 10.00
CA GLU A 157 -8.60 -5.72 8.79
C GLU A 157 -7.19 -5.11 8.81
N LEU A 158 -7.05 -3.89 9.33
CA LEU A 158 -5.75 -3.24 9.48
C LEU A 158 -4.87 -3.98 10.50
N LEU A 159 -5.44 -4.37 11.63
CA LEU A 159 -4.76 -5.14 12.66
C LEU A 159 -4.34 -6.51 12.13
N GLN A 160 -5.21 -7.21 11.39
CA GLN A 160 -4.89 -8.47 10.75
C GLN A 160 -3.70 -8.34 9.79
N GLN A 161 -3.64 -7.25 9.01
CA GLN A 161 -2.49 -6.98 8.14
C GLN A 161 -1.23 -6.74 8.96
N ILE A 162 -1.30 -5.97 10.04
CA ILE A 162 -0.14 -5.73 10.92
C ILE A 162 0.34 -7.04 11.55
N SER A 163 -0.55 -7.84 12.13
CA SER A 163 -0.25 -9.16 12.71
C SER A 163 0.40 -10.11 11.71
N PHE A 164 -0.06 -10.10 10.46
CA PHE A 164 0.60 -10.88 9.40
C PHE A 164 2.03 -10.40 9.13
N GLN A 165 2.26 -9.08 9.07
CA GLN A 165 3.55 -8.50 8.70
C GLN A 165 4.59 -8.52 9.84
N VAL A 166 4.19 -8.52 11.11
CA VAL A 166 5.12 -8.78 12.23
C VAL A 166 5.72 -10.18 12.21
N CYS A 167 5.14 -11.11 11.46
CA CYS A 167 5.68 -12.45 11.25
C CYS A 167 6.62 -12.55 10.03
N SER A 168 6.89 -11.43 9.35
CA SER A 168 7.71 -11.43 8.13
C SER A 168 9.13 -11.92 8.40
N LYS A 169 9.71 -12.68 7.47
CA LYS A 169 11.13 -13.07 7.53
C LYS A 169 12.07 -11.86 7.51
N PHE A 170 11.62 -10.72 6.98
CA PHE A 170 12.42 -9.52 6.85
C PHE A 170 12.29 -8.60 8.06
N VAL A 171 13.43 -8.29 8.70
CA VAL A 171 13.51 -7.45 9.90
C VAL A 171 12.86 -6.08 9.67
N HIS A 172 13.14 -5.42 8.54
CA HIS A 172 12.60 -4.09 8.25
C HIS A 172 11.08 -4.07 8.08
N THR A 173 10.48 -5.14 7.53
CA THR A 173 9.03 -5.29 7.45
C THR A 173 8.41 -5.48 8.83
N ARG A 174 9.01 -6.33 9.69
CA ARG A 174 8.55 -6.51 11.07
C ARG A 174 8.60 -5.22 11.88
N LEU A 175 9.71 -4.47 11.76
CA LEU A 175 9.86 -3.16 12.40
C LEU A 175 8.80 -2.16 11.91
N ALA A 176 8.50 -2.15 10.61
CA ALA A 176 7.45 -1.28 10.07
C ALA A 176 6.07 -1.68 10.60
N ALA A 177 5.74 -2.97 10.65
CA ALA A 177 4.49 -3.45 11.21
C ALA A 177 4.34 -3.11 12.71
N LEU A 178 5.40 -3.27 13.51
CA LEU A 178 5.38 -2.85 14.93
C LEU A 178 5.17 -1.34 15.10
N ARG A 179 5.75 -0.50 14.23
CA ARG A 179 5.46 0.95 14.24
C ARG A 179 3.99 1.25 13.96
N TRP A 180 3.34 0.47 13.10
CA TRP A 180 1.90 0.55 12.91
C TRP A 180 1.11 0.11 14.15
N ALA A 181 1.56 -0.92 14.88
CA ALA A 181 0.95 -1.30 16.15
C ALA A 181 1.04 -0.17 17.19
N PHE A 182 2.17 0.54 17.26
CA PHE A 182 2.30 1.77 18.06
C PHE A 182 1.32 2.86 17.65
N LEU A 183 1.20 3.12 16.33
CA LEU A 183 0.26 4.11 15.83
C LEU A 183 -1.19 3.76 16.20
N LEU A 184 -1.56 2.47 16.09
CA LEU A 184 -2.89 2.00 16.50
C LEU A 184 -3.10 2.09 18.00
N TYR A 185 -2.09 1.80 18.83
CA TYR A 185 -2.20 2.00 20.27
C TYR A 185 -2.41 3.47 20.63
N ASP A 186 -1.66 4.38 20.00
CA ASP A 186 -1.73 5.81 20.29
C ASP A 186 -3.09 6.41 19.95
N LYS A 187 -3.78 5.86 18.95
CA LYS A 187 -5.07 6.36 18.49
C LYS A 187 -6.28 5.58 18.99
N TYR A 188 -6.15 4.26 19.13
CA TYR A 188 -7.21 3.32 19.49
C TYR A 188 -6.74 2.34 20.58
N PRO A 189 -6.33 2.85 21.76
CA PRO A 189 -5.67 2.03 22.78
C PRO A 189 -6.55 0.87 23.26
N GLN A 190 -7.83 1.14 23.53
CA GLN A 190 -8.77 0.11 23.98
C GLN A 190 -8.95 -0.98 22.92
N SER A 191 -9.20 -0.60 21.66
CA SER A 191 -9.41 -1.55 20.56
C SER A 191 -8.20 -2.46 20.32
N LEU A 192 -6.98 -1.92 20.45
CA LEU A 192 -5.77 -2.72 20.35
C LEU A 192 -5.62 -3.65 21.55
N VAL A 193 -5.86 -3.15 22.76
CA VAL A 193 -5.73 -3.92 24.00
C VAL A 193 -6.73 -5.08 24.07
N ASP A 194 -7.92 -4.91 23.52
CA ASP A 194 -8.93 -5.97 23.44
C ASP A 194 -8.55 -7.07 22.42
N ASN A 195 -7.49 -6.87 21.61
CA ASN A 195 -7.03 -7.80 20.57
C ASN A 195 -5.53 -8.17 20.69
N LEU A 196 -4.92 -8.06 21.89
CA LEU A 196 -3.47 -8.25 22.11
C LEU A 196 -2.95 -9.66 21.75
N GLU A 197 -3.76 -10.70 21.96
CA GLU A 197 -3.38 -12.09 21.73
C GLU A 197 -2.81 -12.32 20.32
N ASN A 198 -3.35 -11.60 19.32
CA ASN A 198 -2.99 -11.75 17.92
C ASN A 198 -1.69 -11.03 17.52
N LEU A 199 -1.08 -10.22 18.41
CA LEU A 199 0.03 -9.33 18.03
C LEU A 199 1.37 -9.71 18.68
N PHE A 200 1.36 -10.23 19.91
CA PHE A 200 2.58 -10.28 20.74
C PHE A 200 3.17 -11.68 20.97
N ALA A 201 2.42 -12.75 20.70
CA ALA A 201 2.89 -14.12 20.95
C ALA A 201 4.15 -14.48 20.14
N ILE A 202 4.35 -13.85 18.98
CA ILE A 202 5.45 -14.19 18.05
C ILE A 202 6.65 -13.24 18.25
N THR A 203 6.42 -12.00 18.66
CA THR A 203 7.45 -10.96 18.70
C THR A 203 8.41 -11.07 19.89
N LEU A 204 8.01 -11.67 21.01
CA LEU A 204 8.91 -11.93 22.16
C LEU A 204 9.99 -12.98 21.87
N THR A 205 9.82 -13.77 20.81
CA THR A 205 10.78 -14.78 20.36
C THR A 205 11.65 -14.31 19.19
N ASP A 206 11.53 -13.02 18.80
CA ASP A 206 12.23 -12.48 17.64
C ASP A 206 13.77 -12.54 17.82
N THR A 207 14.48 -12.85 16.74
CA THR A 207 15.95 -12.94 16.75
C THR A 207 16.63 -11.58 16.63
N SER A 208 15.92 -10.54 16.20
CA SER A 208 16.43 -9.19 16.07
C SER A 208 16.27 -8.39 17.37
N SER A 209 17.39 -7.87 17.89
CA SER A 209 17.38 -6.99 19.06
C SER A 209 16.56 -5.72 18.84
N GLU A 210 16.57 -5.16 17.63
CA GLU A 210 15.78 -3.97 17.30
C GLU A 210 14.28 -4.24 17.36
N VAL A 211 13.85 -5.40 16.84
CA VAL A 211 12.44 -5.81 16.86
C VAL A 211 12.00 -6.09 18.29
N LEU A 212 12.81 -6.81 19.07
CA LEU A 212 12.56 -7.06 20.49
C LEU A 212 12.45 -5.76 21.28
N THR A 213 13.38 -4.81 21.06
CA THR A 213 13.37 -3.52 21.74
C THR A 213 12.06 -2.78 21.48
N LEU A 214 11.66 -2.67 20.21
CA LEU A 214 10.43 -1.97 19.84
C LEU A 214 9.19 -2.69 20.39
N CYS A 215 9.18 -4.02 20.39
CA CYS A 215 8.10 -4.81 21.00
C CYS A 215 7.99 -4.56 22.51
N LEU A 216 9.12 -4.59 23.23
CA LEU A 216 9.17 -4.36 24.67
C LEU A 216 8.76 -2.92 25.01
N ASP A 217 9.15 -1.94 24.21
CA ASP A 217 8.73 -0.55 24.37
C ASP A 217 7.20 -0.41 24.25
N LEU A 218 6.57 -1.15 23.31
CA LEU A 218 5.11 -1.12 23.14
C LEU A 218 4.42 -1.75 24.35
N MET A 219 4.89 -2.91 24.79
CA MET A 219 4.40 -3.58 25.99
C MET A 219 4.55 -2.71 27.23
N ALA A 220 5.71 -2.08 27.41
CA ALA A 220 5.96 -1.17 28.53
C ALA A 220 4.99 0.03 28.49
N ARG A 221 4.69 0.57 27.30
CA ARG A 221 3.74 1.67 27.13
C ARG A 221 2.30 1.24 27.40
N ILE A 222 1.89 0.03 26.99
CA ILE A 222 0.60 -0.56 27.33
C ILE A 222 0.49 -0.74 28.85
N GLY A 223 1.53 -1.28 29.47
CA GLY A 223 1.59 -1.57 30.90
C GLY A 223 1.64 -0.34 31.83
N GLN A 224 1.75 0.88 31.30
CA GLN A 224 1.60 2.10 32.10
C GLN A 224 0.16 2.30 32.61
N ASN A 225 -0.81 1.67 31.96
CA ASN A 225 -2.19 1.60 32.44
C ASN A 225 -2.40 0.28 33.19
N GLU A 226 -2.86 0.35 34.45
CA GLU A 226 -3.04 -0.82 35.32
C GLU A 226 -4.02 -1.85 34.75
N GLU A 227 -5.14 -1.41 34.14
CA GLU A 227 -6.12 -2.32 33.53
C GLU A 227 -5.52 -3.04 32.31
N TYR A 228 -4.79 -2.30 31.48
CA TYR A 228 -4.18 -2.87 30.28
C TYR A 228 -2.99 -3.77 30.61
N PHE A 229 -2.26 -3.48 31.69
CA PHE A 229 -1.21 -4.34 32.22
C PHE A 229 -1.76 -5.72 32.59
N LEU A 230 -2.90 -5.78 33.29
CA LEU A 230 -3.51 -7.07 33.65
C LEU A 230 -3.88 -7.89 32.41
N LYS A 231 -4.51 -7.27 31.41
CA LYS A 231 -4.82 -7.93 30.13
C LYS A 231 -3.56 -8.40 29.39
N LEU A 232 -2.51 -7.58 29.39
CA LEU A 232 -1.22 -7.96 28.80
C LEU A 232 -0.63 -9.19 29.50
N MET A 233 -0.70 -9.25 30.83
CA MET A 233 -0.22 -10.39 31.62
C MET A 233 -1.04 -11.67 31.41
N GLU A 234 -2.31 -11.58 30.99
CA GLU A 234 -3.12 -12.74 30.60
C GLU A 234 -2.72 -13.31 29.23
N CYS A 235 -2.09 -12.49 28.37
CA CYS A 235 -1.72 -12.85 27.00
C CYS A 235 -0.28 -13.39 26.85
N ILE A 236 0.58 -13.21 27.85
CA ILE A 236 2.00 -13.64 27.87
C ILE A 236 2.13 -14.96 28.64
#